data_AF-A0A315DEY7-F1
#
_entry.id   AF-A0A315DEY7-F1
#
_cell.length_a   1.000
_cell.length_b   1.000
_cell.length_c   1.000
_cell.angle_alpha   90.00
_cell.angle_beta   90.00
_cell.angle_gamma   90.00
#
_symmetry.space_group_name_H-M   'P 1'
#
loop_
_entity.id
_entity.type
_entity.pdbx_description
1 polymer ?
#
loop_
_entity_poly.entity_id
_entity_poly.type
_entity_poly.pdbx_seq_one_letter_code
_entity_poly.pdbx_strand_id
1 'polypeptide(L)'
;MIGAFESWIVGLMAVLVASPMAQAQSVDVNDMPDAALVKRFRPPLVDRMRFEPLPPDQRMLNEPKVKLLARKDGYEFCSRITGVPISLTSRPMACAYWNIKRRECTVVTPEVTGFNYVGHELRHCFEGAFHD
;
A
#
# COMPACT_ATOMS: atom_id res chain seq x y z
N MET A 1 -66.42 -30.81 12.47
CA MET A 1 -65.61 -31.09 13.68
C MET A 1 -64.17 -30.72 13.34
N ILE A 2 -63.63 -29.70 14.02
CA ILE A 2 -62.24 -29.55 14.53
C ILE A 2 -61.10 -29.71 13.50
N GLY A 3 -60.16 -28.80 13.27
CA GLY A 3 -59.74 -27.53 13.88
C GLY A 3 -58.59 -26.96 13.02
N ALA A 4 -58.60 -25.65 12.75
CA ALA A 4 -57.64 -24.68 13.28
C ALA A 4 -56.15 -24.99 12.95
N PHE A 5 -55.67 -24.43 11.84
CA PHE A 5 -54.25 -24.20 11.57
C PHE A 5 -53.77 -23.06 12.48
N GLU A 6 -53.01 -23.38 13.53
CA GLU A 6 -52.43 -22.38 14.42
C GLU A 6 -51.13 -21.80 13.86
N SER A 7 -51.09 -20.47 13.92
CA SER A 7 -49.94 -19.62 13.66
C SER A 7 -48.80 -19.90 14.64
N TRP A 8 -47.59 -20.05 14.11
CA TRP A 8 -46.36 -19.71 14.83
C TRP A 8 -45.58 -18.70 14.01
N ILE A 9 -45.95 -17.43 14.18
CA ILE A 9 -45.05 -16.32 13.97
C ILE A 9 -44.03 -16.38 15.11
N VAL A 10 -42.78 -16.73 14.81
CA VAL A 10 -41.65 -16.22 15.59
C VAL A 10 -40.61 -15.74 14.57
N GLY A 11 -40.62 -14.43 14.34
CA GLY A 11 -39.71 -13.75 13.45
C GLY A 11 -38.26 -13.96 13.89
N LEU A 12 -37.48 -14.60 13.03
CA LEU A 12 -36.04 -14.40 12.99
C LEU A 12 -35.79 -13.00 12.42
N MET A 13 -35.81 -12.01 13.31
CA MET A 13 -35.15 -10.74 13.08
C MET A 13 -33.70 -11.04 12.72
N ALA A 14 -33.37 -10.96 11.44
CA ALA A 14 -32.02 -10.88 10.97
C ALA A 14 -31.40 -9.63 11.62
N VAL A 15 -30.70 -9.82 12.74
CA VAL A 15 -29.79 -8.82 13.27
C VAL A 15 -28.62 -8.80 12.28
N LEU A 16 -28.79 -8.01 11.23
CA LEU A 16 -27.71 -7.50 10.42
C LEU A 16 -26.83 -6.70 11.39
N VAL A 17 -25.82 -7.37 11.95
CA VAL A 17 -24.72 -6.69 12.62
C VAL A 17 -24.09 -5.84 11.54
N ALA A 18 -24.44 -4.55 11.51
CA ALA A 18 -23.79 -3.56 10.69
C ALA A 18 -22.34 -3.53 11.15
N SER A 19 -21.48 -4.28 10.45
CA SER A 19 -20.03 -4.15 10.57
C SER A 19 -19.73 -2.66 10.39
N PRO A 20 -19.11 -1.98 11.36
CA PRO A 20 -18.57 -0.67 11.09
C PRO A 20 -17.48 -0.92 10.07
N MET A 21 -17.76 -0.57 8.81
CA MET A 21 -16.70 -0.37 7.84
C MET A 21 -15.79 0.66 8.51
N ALA A 22 -14.63 0.20 8.98
CA ALA A 22 -13.60 1.08 9.47
C ALA A 22 -13.21 1.96 8.28
N GLN A 23 -13.86 3.12 8.21
CA GLN A 23 -13.60 4.14 7.23
C GLN A 23 -12.16 4.56 7.49
N ALA A 24 -11.24 4.11 6.63
CA ALA A 24 -9.86 4.54 6.68
C ALA A 24 -9.91 6.07 6.67
N GLN A 25 -9.54 6.70 7.78
CA GLN A 25 -9.64 8.15 7.90
C GLN A 25 -8.76 8.74 6.80
N SER A 26 -9.37 9.36 5.81
CA SER A 26 -8.68 10.19 4.83
C SER A 26 -8.25 11.46 5.54
N VAL A 27 -7.17 11.36 6.33
CA VAL A 27 -6.52 12.55 6.89
C VAL A 27 -6.04 13.35 5.69
N ASP A 28 -6.55 14.58 5.55
CA ASP A 28 -6.06 15.48 4.52
C ASP A 28 -4.56 15.69 4.76
N VAL A 29 -3.74 15.47 3.74
CA VAL A 29 -2.28 15.64 3.80
C VAL A 29 -1.89 17.04 4.29
N ASN A 30 -2.77 18.04 4.09
CA ASN A 30 -2.58 19.41 4.56
C ASN A 30 -2.74 19.58 6.07
N ASP A 31 -3.45 18.66 6.74
CA ASP A 31 -3.73 18.69 8.17
C ASP A 31 -2.69 17.91 9.00
N MET A 32 -1.74 17.26 8.34
CA MET A 32 -0.66 16.55 9.02
C MET A 32 0.33 17.55 9.65
N PRO A 33 0.86 17.29 10.86
CA PRO A 33 1.84 18.17 11.51
C PRO A 33 3.11 18.39 10.65
N ASP A 34 3.41 17.42 9.80
CA ASP A 34 4.57 17.42 8.90
C ASP A 34 4.23 17.97 7.51
N ALA A 35 2.99 18.40 7.27
CA ALA A 35 2.52 18.91 5.98
C ALA A 35 3.35 20.10 5.50
N ALA A 36 3.85 20.93 6.43
CA ALA A 36 4.75 22.04 6.12
C ALA A 36 6.07 21.58 5.52
N LEU A 37 6.59 20.42 5.95
CA LEU A 37 7.77 19.79 5.37
C LEU A 37 7.45 19.32 3.95
N VAL A 38 6.35 18.59 3.75
CA VAL A 38 5.91 18.08 2.44
C VAL A 38 5.70 19.22 1.42
N LYS A 39 5.09 20.33 1.83
CA LYS A 39 4.82 21.50 0.97
C LYS A 39 6.09 22.19 0.47
N ARG A 40 7.16 22.18 1.26
CA ARG A 40 8.44 22.83 0.93
C ARG A 40 9.47 21.83 0.40
N PHE A 41 9.21 20.55 0.57
CA PHE A 41 10.10 19.50 0.15
C PHE A 41 10.20 19.51 -1.37
N ARG A 42 11.37 19.87 -1.87
CA ARG A 42 11.75 19.64 -3.24
C ARG A 42 12.81 18.54 -3.24
N PRO A 43 12.46 17.32 -3.69
CA PRO A 43 13.46 16.28 -3.85
C PRO A 43 14.58 16.81 -4.75
N PRO A 44 15.85 16.41 -4.50
CA PRO A 44 16.97 16.66 -5.40
C PRO A 44 16.59 16.31 -6.85
N LEU A 45 17.17 17.02 -7.84
CA LEU A 45 16.84 16.80 -9.26
C LEU A 45 17.03 15.33 -9.69
N VAL A 46 18.04 14.65 -9.14
CA VAL A 46 18.30 13.22 -9.39
C VAL A 46 17.12 12.33 -8.99
N ASP A 47 16.32 12.72 -7.99
CA ASP A 47 15.14 12.00 -7.54
C ASP A 47 13.90 12.26 -8.39
N ARG A 48 13.90 13.36 -9.16
CA ARG A 48 12.77 13.77 -10.00
C ARG A 48 12.90 13.30 -11.44
N MET A 49 14.12 13.21 -11.97
CA MET A 49 14.36 12.86 -13.39
C MET A 49 14.01 11.41 -13.75
N ARG A 50 13.80 10.53 -12.77
CA ARG A 50 13.54 9.10 -13.01
C ARG A 50 12.15 8.64 -12.60
N PHE A 51 11.26 9.56 -12.22
CA PHE A 51 9.91 9.24 -11.79
C PHE A 51 8.87 9.98 -12.63
N GLU A 52 8.34 9.27 -13.64
CA GLU A 52 7.14 9.66 -14.38
C GLU A 52 6.09 8.56 -14.18
N PRO A 53 5.13 8.74 -13.25
CA PRO A 53 4.08 7.76 -13.04
C PRO A 53 3.10 7.79 -14.21
N LEU A 54 2.55 6.63 -14.57
CA LEU A 54 1.50 6.59 -15.57
C LEU A 54 0.26 7.41 -15.15
N PRO A 55 -0.48 8.00 -16.11
CA PRO A 55 -1.82 8.56 -15.87
C PRO A 55 -2.75 7.54 -15.19
N PRO A 56 -3.73 7.96 -14.37
CA PRO A 56 -4.62 7.04 -13.66
C PRO A 56 -5.28 5.98 -14.55
N ASP A 57 -5.77 6.37 -15.73
CA ASP A 57 -6.39 5.49 -16.72
C ASP A 57 -5.46 4.39 -17.26
N GLN A 58 -4.15 4.52 -17.07
CA GLN A 58 -3.13 3.56 -17.49
C GLN A 58 -2.52 2.78 -16.32
N ARG A 59 -2.96 3.03 -15.08
CA ARG A 59 -2.51 2.29 -13.90
C ARG A 59 -3.28 1.00 -13.75
N MET A 60 -2.63 -0.03 -13.21
CA MET A 60 -3.30 -1.27 -12.82
C MET A 60 -4.16 -1.06 -11.56
N LEU A 61 -3.65 -0.27 -10.62
CA LEU A 61 -4.31 0.12 -9.39
C LEU A 61 -4.33 1.65 -9.31
N ASN A 62 -5.52 2.26 -9.32
CA ASN A 62 -5.66 3.72 -9.28
C ASN A 62 -5.21 4.31 -7.94
N GLU A 63 -5.64 3.68 -6.85
CA GLU A 63 -5.41 4.11 -5.47
C GLU A 63 -5.06 2.90 -4.60
N PRO A 64 -3.87 2.30 -4.80
CA PRO A 64 -3.42 1.19 -3.96
C PRO A 64 -3.23 1.68 -2.53
N LYS A 65 -3.63 0.85 -1.56
CA LYS A 65 -3.21 1.05 -0.19
C LYS A 65 -1.72 0.75 -0.09
N VAL A 66 -0.90 1.75 0.22
CA VAL A 66 0.55 1.60 0.32
C VAL A 66 1.03 1.73 1.76
N LYS A 67 1.93 0.85 2.16
CA LYS A 67 2.70 0.92 3.39
C LYS A 67 4.18 1.10 3.08
N LEU A 68 4.82 2.10 3.66
CA LEU A 68 6.27 2.25 3.64
C LEU A 68 6.86 1.63 4.92
N LEU A 69 7.87 0.78 4.79
CA LEU A 69 8.55 0.12 5.89
C LEU A 69 10.06 0.30 5.78
N ALA A 70 10.62 1.21 6.58
CA ALA A 70 12.06 1.35 6.75
C ALA A 70 12.61 0.26 7.69
N ARG A 71 13.72 -0.39 7.32
CA ARG A 71 14.33 -1.50 8.06
C ARG A 71 15.85 -1.38 8.15
N LYS A 72 16.43 -1.94 9.22
CA LYS A 72 17.88 -2.10 9.37
C LYS A 72 18.47 -3.09 8.37
N ASP A 73 17.78 -4.22 8.16
CA ASP A 73 18.13 -5.28 7.22
C ASP A 73 17.45 -5.09 5.85
N GLY A 74 17.16 -3.84 5.45
CA GLY A 74 16.40 -3.54 4.24
C GLY A 74 17.05 -4.09 2.97
N TYR A 75 18.38 -4.06 2.89
CA TYR A 75 19.14 -4.58 1.75
C TYR A 75 18.99 -6.11 1.63
N GLU A 76 19.22 -6.84 2.72
CA GLU A 76 19.15 -8.29 2.79
C GLU A 76 17.72 -8.80 2.63
N PHE A 77 16.75 -8.05 3.17
CA PHE A 77 15.34 -8.32 2.96
C PHE A 77 14.99 -8.20 1.48
N CYS A 78 15.29 -7.06 0.84
CA CYS A 78 14.97 -6.85 -0.56
C CYS A 78 15.77 -7.77 -1.49
N SER A 79 16.98 -8.18 -1.14
CA SER A 79 17.73 -9.20 -1.88
C SER A 79 17.01 -10.55 -1.93
N ARG A 80 16.40 -10.97 -0.81
CA ARG A 80 15.60 -12.20 -0.77
C ARG A 80 14.30 -12.11 -1.56
N ILE A 81 13.64 -10.96 -1.51
CA ILE A 81 12.37 -10.72 -2.21
C ILE A 81 12.59 -10.61 -3.73
N THR A 82 13.59 -9.85 -4.17
CA THR A 82 13.85 -9.61 -5.59
C THR A 82 14.69 -10.69 -6.27
N GLY A 83 15.37 -11.53 -5.49
CA GLY A 83 16.40 -12.46 -5.97
C GLY A 83 17.70 -11.78 -6.42
N VAL A 84 17.81 -10.45 -6.32
CA VAL A 84 19.02 -9.72 -6.67
C VAL A 84 20.09 -9.95 -5.58
N PRO A 85 21.25 -10.55 -5.91
CA PRO A 85 22.27 -10.80 -4.92
C PRO A 85 22.97 -9.50 -4.50
N ILE A 86 23.37 -9.43 -3.23
CA ILE A 86 24.23 -8.35 -2.72
C ILE A 86 25.68 -8.68 -3.09
N SER A 87 26.33 -7.76 -3.79
CA SER A 87 27.74 -7.84 -4.19
C SER A 87 28.42 -6.47 -4.05
N LEU A 88 29.70 -6.40 -4.42
CA LEU A 88 30.44 -5.12 -4.43
C LEU A 88 29.88 -4.10 -5.44
N THR A 89 29.14 -4.56 -6.46
CA THR A 89 28.65 -3.72 -7.56
C THR A 89 27.13 -3.67 -7.67
N SER A 90 26.42 -4.54 -6.95
CA SER A 90 24.96 -4.65 -7.02
C SER A 90 24.35 -4.82 -5.64
N ARG A 91 23.31 -4.04 -5.34
CA ARG A 91 22.51 -4.18 -4.13
C ARG A 91 21.14 -3.54 -4.34
N PRO A 92 20.03 -4.22 -4.01
CA PRO A 92 18.70 -3.62 -4.09
C PRO A 92 18.54 -2.57 -2.99
N MET A 93 18.26 -1.33 -3.38
CA MET A 93 18.15 -0.19 -2.46
C MET A 93 16.72 0.02 -1.91
N ALA A 94 15.75 -0.69 -2.49
CA ALA A 94 14.37 -0.80 -2.04
C ALA A 94 13.70 -2.01 -2.75
N CYS A 95 12.48 -2.35 -2.36
CA CYS A 95 11.63 -3.33 -3.04
C CYS A 95 10.15 -3.11 -2.70
N ALA A 96 9.25 -3.48 -3.60
CA ALA A 96 7.80 -3.55 -3.37
C ALA A 96 7.25 -4.96 -3.60
N TYR A 97 6.32 -5.37 -2.75
CA TYR A 97 5.55 -6.61 -2.91
C TYR A 97 4.07 -6.40 -2.58
N TRP A 98 3.21 -7.21 -3.19
CA TRP A 98 1.76 -7.10 -3.04
C TRP A 98 1.20 -8.15 -2.10
N ASN A 99 0.52 -7.71 -1.04
CA ASN A 99 -0.22 -8.62 -0.18
C ASN A 99 -1.64 -8.82 -0.71
N ILE A 100 -1.88 -9.92 -1.41
CA ILE A 100 -3.20 -10.27 -1.98
C ILE A 100 -4.32 -10.27 -0.91
N LYS A 101 -4.06 -10.85 0.27
CA LYS A 101 -5.07 -10.97 1.34
C LYS A 101 -5.49 -9.61 1.91
N ARG A 102 -4.54 -8.68 2.02
CA ARG A 102 -4.75 -7.33 2.58
C ARG A 102 -5.07 -6.28 1.51
N ARG A 103 -4.92 -6.63 0.22
CA ARG A 103 -4.95 -5.69 -0.91
C ARG A 103 -4.08 -4.45 -0.65
N GLU A 104 -2.85 -4.70 -0.20
CA GLU A 104 -1.94 -3.67 0.27
C GLU A 104 -0.55 -3.89 -0.33
N CYS A 105 0.04 -2.85 -0.90
CA CYS A 105 1.42 -2.84 -1.36
C CYS A 105 2.33 -2.44 -0.21
N THR A 106 3.42 -3.18 0.03
CA THR A 106 4.45 -2.77 0.99
C THR A 106 5.73 -2.41 0.25
N VAL A 107 6.14 -1.16 0.39
CA VAL A 107 7.46 -0.67 -0.03
C VAL A 107 8.42 -0.81 1.14
N VAL A 108 9.53 -1.51 0.93
CA VAL A 108 10.58 -1.72 1.93
C VAL A 108 11.84 -0.99 1.51
N THR A 109 12.46 -0.29 2.47
CA THR A 109 13.72 0.42 2.27
C THR A 109 14.66 0.16 3.44
N PRO A 110 15.97 0.41 3.27
CA PRO A 110 16.88 0.66 4.39
C PRO A 110 16.42 1.89 5.21
N GLU A 111 16.93 2.04 6.44
CA GLU A 111 16.65 3.22 7.28
C GLU A 111 17.05 4.55 6.61
N VAL A 112 18.08 4.52 5.75
CA VAL A 112 18.53 5.65 4.95
C VAL A 112 18.41 5.28 3.48
N THR A 113 17.56 5.99 2.75
CA THR A 113 17.36 5.79 1.31
C THR A 113 17.06 7.11 0.60
N GLY A 114 17.25 7.12 -0.73
CA GLY A 114 16.87 8.24 -1.58
C GLY A 114 15.41 8.15 -2.02
N PHE A 115 14.79 9.31 -2.30
CA PHE A 115 13.39 9.35 -2.73
C PHE A 115 13.19 8.75 -4.12
N ASN A 116 14.24 8.73 -4.96
CA ASN A 116 14.23 8.02 -6.23
C ASN A 116 13.88 6.54 -6.08
N TYR A 117 14.43 5.86 -5.06
CA TYR A 117 14.19 4.44 -4.83
C TYR A 117 12.77 4.22 -4.30
N VAL A 118 12.31 5.06 -3.36
CA VAL A 118 10.93 5.02 -2.87
C VAL A 118 9.93 5.24 -4.02
N GLY A 119 10.20 6.21 -4.89
CA GLY A 119 9.37 6.49 -6.07
C GLY A 119 9.32 5.33 -7.06
N HIS A 120 10.45 4.69 -7.33
CA HIS A 120 10.51 3.50 -8.19
C HIS A 120 9.61 2.38 -7.65
N GLU A 121 9.71 2.07 -6.36
CA GLU A 121 8.88 1.03 -5.74
C GLU A 121 7.39 1.41 -5.64
N LEU A 122 7.10 2.69 -5.38
CA LEU A 122 5.73 3.20 -5.42
C LEU A 122 5.11 2.99 -6.79
N ARG A 123 5.87 3.19 -7.88
CA ARG A 123 5.38 2.96 -9.24
C ARG A 123 4.94 1.51 -9.44
N HIS A 124 5.70 0.53 -8.92
CA HIS A 124 5.29 -0.87 -8.93
C HIS A 124 3.95 -1.09 -8.23
N CYS A 125 3.67 -0.38 -7.12
CA CYS A 125 2.37 -0.42 -6.44
C CYS A 125 1.19 0.04 -7.30
N PHE A 126 1.39 0.97 -8.24
CA PHE A 126 0.33 1.43 -9.14
C PHE A 126 0.24 0.58 -10.41
N GLU A 127 1.36 0.04 -10.89
CA GLU A 127 1.45 -0.56 -12.23
C GLU A 127 1.50 -2.09 -12.24
N GLY A 128 1.70 -2.75 -11.08
CA GLY A 128 1.55 -4.19 -10.95
C GLY A 128 2.78 -5.05 -11.26
N ALA A 129 3.97 -4.46 -11.37
CA ALA A 129 5.24 -5.15 -11.65
C ALA A 129 6.01 -5.50 -10.35
N PHE A 130 5.39 -6.31 -9.50
CA PHE A 130 5.94 -6.65 -8.18
C PHE A 130 7.08 -7.67 -8.23
N HIS A 131 7.92 -7.63 -7.20
CA HIS A 131 8.93 -8.65 -6.93
C HIS A 131 8.35 -9.65 -5.90
N ASP A 132 7.53 -10.59 -6.37
CA ASP A 132 6.94 -11.66 -5.56
C ASP A 132 7.66 -13.00 -5.75
#